data_AF-A0A9D6E157-F1
#
_entry.id   AF-A0A9D6E157-F1
#
_cell.length_a   1.000
_cell.length_b   1.000
_cell.length_c   1.000
_cell.angle_alpha   90.00
_cell.angle_beta   90.00
_cell.angle_gamma   90.00
#
_symmetry.space_group_name_H-M   'P 1'
#
loop_
_entity.id
_entity.type
_entity.pdbx_description
1 polymer ?
#
loop_
_entity_poly.entity_id
_entity_poly.type
_entity_poly.pdbx_seq_one_letter_code
_entity_poly.pdbx_strand_id
1 'polypeptide(L)'
;MKDSAQEARAQVRPLRASVLIGLGGTGKRILTEVRKRIIETYDSLDRLPIVGFLTIDTDQEKLILGEVDDLLQQKIAFSPSEEIHATVTGTHKLKSEIRSYPHIHEWIDPRILELGDVQFGAKGIRALGRLAFFLNYPRIRKAFNDLVNRVSDLGNIKYMAKTHGVQVEKGVNVFTVSSLCGGTGSGMFLDLAFMVKQELVGQEHTRLAYLVMPGIFGTDLTHATGYAALRELNHYSMFHDFEVRWEGDPKVTVLQPPPFDYCYLINNRNSKVTFSRPNDLFEMAGHDIFLEFAHEFGQYKASLKDNTGAQAASTDKLGAPLNYMSMGLASICFPRDRVISACAHRLAGAAVDWWLSVSPDTDKVRE
;
A
#
# COMPACT_ATOMS: atom_id res chain seq x y z
N MET A 1 25.11 -9.01 46.98
CA MET A 1 24.24 -8.15 46.14
C MET A 1 24.27 -8.76 44.75
N LYS A 2 23.22 -9.52 44.42
CA LYS A 2 23.05 -10.17 43.13
C LYS A 2 22.33 -9.21 42.19
N ASP A 3 22.75 -9.25 40.94
CA ASP A 3 22.18 -8.57 39.78
C ASP A 3 20.66 -8.52 39.78
N SER A 4 20.13 -7.30 39.70
CA SER A 4 18.76 -7.01 39.26
C SER A 4 18.80 -6.02 38.11
N ALA A 5 19.61 -6.30 37.09
CA ALA A 5 19.39 -5.81 35.75
C ALA A 5 18.53 -6.85 35.02
N GLN A 6 17.26 -6.93 35.40
CA GLN A 6 16.24 -7.47 34.51
C GLN A 6 16.10 -6.44 33.39
N GLU A 7 16.88 -6.63 32.32
CA GLU A 7 16.54 -6.09 31.01
C GLU A 7 15.10 -6.53 30.72
N ALA A 8 14.17 -5.58 30.79
CA ALA A 8 12.86 -5.76 30.21
C ALA A 8 13.09 -5.94 28.70
N ARG A 9 13.25 -7.19 28.25
CA ARG A 9 13.12 -7.54 26.84
C ARG A 9 11.76 -6.99 26.43
N ALA A 10 11.76 -5.88 25.69
CA ALA A 10 10.55 -5.34 25.09
C ALA A 10 9.85 -6.52 24.40
N GLN A 11 8.66 -6.86 24.88
CA GLN A 11 7.88 -7.96 24.32
C GLN A 11 7.60 -7.57 22.87
N VAL A 12 8.34 -8.18 21.95
CA VAL A 12 8.23 -7.93 20.52
C VAL A 12 6.78 -8.15 20.10
N ARG A 13 6.13 -7.11 19.57
CA ARG A 13 4.78 -7.25 19.03
C ARG A 13 4.84 -8.16 17.78
N PRO A 14 4.01 -9.21 17.71
CA PRO A 14 3.93 -10.09 16.54
C PRO A 14 3.47 -9.32 15.29
N LEU A 15 3.87 -9.79 14.10
CA LEU A 15 3.35 -9.26 12.83
C LEU A 15 1.90 -9.73 12.59
N ARG A 16 1.15 -9.02 11.77
CA ARG A 16 -0.14 -9.50 11.23
C ARG A 16 -0.03 -9.82 9.76
N ALA A 17 -0.80 -10.82 9.31
CA ALA A 17 -1.03 -11.02 7.89
C ALA A 17 -1.56 -9.71 7.27
N SER A 18 -1.10 -9.37 6.07
CA SER A 18 -1.34 -8.05 5.49
C SER A 18 -1.68 -8.14 4.00
N VAL A 19 -2.71 -7.39 3.61
CA VAL A 19 -3.16 -7.24 2.22
C VAL A 19 -2.95 -5.79 1.80
N LEU A 20 -2.19 -5.56 0.74
CA LEU A 20 -1.97 -4.23 0.17
C LEU A 20 -2.74 -4.13 -1.15
N ILE A 21 -3.68 -3.19 -1.22
CA ILE A 21 -4.51 -2.92 -2.38
C ILE A 21 -4.11 -1.57 -2.99
N GLY A 22 -3.52 -1.60 -4.18
CA GLY A 22 -3.13 -0.43 -4.95
C GLY A 22 -4.22 -0.05 -5.95
N LEU A 23 -4.76 1.17 -5.85
CA LEU A 23 -5.78 1.69 -6.76
C LEU A 23 -5.20 2.68 -7.75
N GLY A 24 -5.45 2.42 -9.03
CA GLY A 24 -4.89 3.21 -10.13
C GLY A 24 -3.37 3.17 -10.20
N GLY A 25 -2.82 3.92 -11.16
CA GLY A 25 -1.37 3.96 -11.41
C GLY A 25 -0.54 4.42 -10.21
N THR A 26 -1.04 5.35 -9.38
CA THR A 26 -0.33 5.78 -8.17
C THR A 26 -0.23 4.65 -7.14
N GLY A 27 -1.35 3.96 -6.86
CA GLY A 27 -1.36 2.84 -5.93
C GLY A 27 -0.43 1.73 -6.40
N LYS A 28 -0.49 1.37 -7.70
CA LYS A 28 0.39 0.39 -8.33
C LYS A 28 1.87 0.73 -8.14
N ARG A 29 2.28 1.96 -8.42
CA ARG A 29 3.68 2.43 -8.28
C ARG A 29 4.17 2.37 -6.84
N ILE A 30 3.35 2.81 -5.87
CA ILE A 30 3.72 2.73 -4.45
C ILE A 30 3.85 1.27 -4.00
N LEU A 31 2.96 0.37 -4.44
CA LEU A 31 3.07 -1.05 -4.11
C LEU A 31 4.31 -1.71 -4.75
N THR A 32 4.73 -1.26 -5.94
CA THR A 32 6.00 -1.69 -6.54
C THR A 32 7.19 -1.30 -5.66
N GLU A 33 7.20 -0.10 -5.07
CA GLU A 33 8.24 0.30 -4.11
C GLU A 33 8.24 -0.57 -2.85
N VAL A 34 7.07 -0.97 -2.36
CA VAL A 34 6.99 -1.95 -1.25
C VAL A 34 7.59 -3.31 -1.65
N ARG A 35 7.22 -3.84 -2.83
CA ARG A 35 7.74 -5.12 -3.35
C ARG A 35 9.27 -5.07 -3.49
N LYS A 36 9.80 -4.00 -4.06
CA LYS A 36 11.25 -3.77 -4.21
C LYS A 36 11.95 -3.90 -2.85
N ARG A 37 11.45 -3.23 -1.82
CA ARG A 37 12.04 -3.27 -0.47
C ARG A 37 11.94 -4.62 0.20
N ILE A 38 10.84 -5.35 0.01
CA ILE A 38 10.71 -6.72 0.49
C ILE A 38 11.76 -7.61 -0.21
N ILE A 39 11.93 -7.49 -1.52
CA ILE A 39 12.94 -8.26 -2.27
C ILE A 39 14.36 -7.89 -1.84
N GLU A 40 14.65 -6.61 -1.62
CA GLU A 40 15.96 -6.16 -1.12
C GLU A 40 16.27 -6.68 0.30
N THR A 41 15.24 -6.89 1.13
CA THR A 41 15.41 -7.31 2.54
C THR A 41 15.32 -8.82 2.73
N TYR A 42 14.46 -9.48 1.95
CA TYR A 42 14.12 -10.90 2.10
C TYR A 42 14.46 -11.73 0.85
N ASP A 43 15.17 -11.20 -0.14
CA ASP A 43 15.55 -11.81 -1.44
C ASP A 43 14.40 -12.12 -2.42
N SER A 44 13.20 -12.42 -1.90
CA SER A 44 12.00 -12.75 -2.67
C SER A 44 10.73 -12.42 -1.88
N LEU A 45 9.63 -12.15 -2.59
CA LEU A 45 8.31 -11.97 -1.99
C LEU A 45 7.81 -13.24 -1.30
N ASP A 46 8.20 -14.43 -1.78
CA ASP A 46 7.81 -15.72 -1.18
C ASP A 46 8.41 -15.95 0.22
N ARG A 47 9.44 -15.18 0.58
CA ARG A 47 10.03 -15.18 1.92
C ARG A 47 9.21 -14.38 2.94
N LEU A 48 8.23 -13.61 2.47
CA LEU A 48 7.27 -12.90 3.31
C LEU A 48 5.83 -13.25 2.90
N PRO A 49 5.41 -14.53 2.99
CA PRO A 49 4.16 -15.01 2.41
C PRO A 49 2.90 -14.54 3.14
N ILE A 50 3.07 -13.89 4.29
CA ILE A 50 2.01 -13.23 5.06
C ILE A 50 1.65 -11.84 4.50
N VAL A 51 2.33 -11.39 3.44
CA VAL A 51 2.03 -10.13 2.74
C VAL A 51 1.54 -10.43 1.32
N GLY A 52 0.38 -9.87 0.97
CA GLY A 52 -0.27 -10.09 -0.32
C GLY A 52 -0.57 -8.78 -1.02
N PHE A 53 -0.53 -8.80 -2.36
CA PHE A 53 -0.72 -7.61 -3.19
C PHE A 53 -1.91 -7.79 -4.11
N LEU A 54 -2.68 -6.72 -4.29
CA LEU A 54 -3.74 -6.61 -5.29
C LEU A 54 -3.66 -5.23 -5.91
N THR A 55 -3.66 -5.13 -7.23
CA THR A 55 -3.76 -3.85 -7.93
C THR A 55 -5.06 -3.82 -8.73
N ILE A 56 -5.74 -2.68 -8.68
CA ILE A 56 -7.00 -2.47 -9.40
C ILE A 56 -6.85 -1.19 -10.20
N ASP A 57 -6.86 -1.32 -11.52
CA ASP A 57 -6.75 -0.19 -12.43
C ASP A 57 -7.70 -0.36 -13.62
N THR A 58 -8.18 0.76 -14.15
CA THR A 58 -8.91 0.84 -15.42
C THR A 58 -7.98 0.92 -16.63
N ASP A 59 -6.68 1.13 -16.40
CA ASP A 59 -5.64 1.14 -17.42
C ASP A 59 -4.77 -0.13 -17.34
N GLN A 60 -4.23 -0.58 -18.47
CA GLN A 60 -3.33 -1.73 -18.58
C GLN A 60 -1.86 -1.31 -18.67
N GLU A 61 -1.51 -0.09 -18.26
CA GLU A 61 -0.14 0.39 -18.34
C GLU A 61 0.82 -0.58 -17.61
N LYS A 62 1.76 -1.14 -18.38
CA LYS A 62 2.88 -1.90 -17.83
C LYS A 62 3.85 -0.91 -17.19
N LEU A 63 4.06 -1.05 -15.89
CA LEU A 63 5.03 -0.25 -15.18
C LEU A 63 6.44 -0.75 -15.53
N ILE A 64 7.18 0.04 -16.29
CA ILE A 64 8.61 -0.19 -16.58
C ILE A 64 9.41 0.82 -15.76
N LEU A 65 10.27 0.34 -14.86
CA LEU A 65 11.16 1.20 -14.09
C LEU A 65 12.50 1.26 -14.81
N GLY A 66 12.78 2.37 -15.51
CA GLY A 66 13.95 2.48 -16.39
C GLY A 66 15.32 2.42 -15.72
N GLU A 67 15.39 2.42 -14.39
CA GLU A 67 16.64 2.44 -13.61
C GLU A 67 16.96 1.10 -12.91
N VAL A 68 16.16 0.04 -13.15
CA VAL A 68 16.40 -1.30 -12.60
C VAL A 68 16.67 -2.31 -13.71
N ASP A 69 17.50 -3.30 -13.39
CA ASP A 69 17.81 -4.38 -14.33
C ASP A 69 16.59 -5.27 -14.60
N ASP A 70 16.64 -6.03 -15.71
CA ASP A 70 15.55 -6.89 -16.15
C ASP A 70 15.18 -7.96 -15.12
N LEU A 71 16.14 -8.44 -14.33
CA LEU A 71 15.91 -9.47 -13.33
C LEU A 71 15.07 -8.92 -12.17
N LEU A 72 15.43 -7.75 -11.65
CA LEU A 72 14.68 -7.06 -10.60
C LEU A 72 13.31 -6.63 -11.13
N GLN A 73 13.23 -6.14 -12.37
CA GLN A 73 11.97 -5.80 -13.04
C GLN A 73 11.00 -6.98 -13.09
N GLN A 74 11.50 -8.20 -13.36
CA GLN A 74 10.69 -9.42 -13.30
C GLN A 74 10.27 -9.79 -11.88
N LYS A 75 11.19 -9.66 -10.90
CA LYS A 75 10.89 -9.98 -9.49
C LYS A 75 9.83 -9.06 -8.87
N ILE A 76 9.83 -7.77 -9.24
CA ILE A 76 8.87 -6.79 -8.70
C ILE A 76 7.53 -6.80 -9.45
N ALA A 77 7.45 -7.40 -10.64
CA ALA A 77 6.24 -7.42 -11.46
C ALA A 77 5.07 -8.12 -10.72
N PHE A 78 3.86 -7.61 -10.93
CA PHE A 78 2.64 -8.24 -10.43
C PHE A 78 2.27 -9.42 -11.33
N SER A 79 1.83 -10.51 -10.71
CA SER A 79 1.27 -11.65 -11.43
C SER A 79 -0.16 -11.37 -11.89
N PRO A 80 -0.68 -12.09 -12.91
CA PRO A 80 -2.06 -11.89 -13.37
C PRO A 80 -3.13 -12.07 -12.29
N SER A 81 -2.88 -12.88 -11.25
CA SER A 81 -3.79 -13.03 -10.10
C SER A 81 -3.74 -11.87 -9.11
N GLU A 82 -2.70 -11.03 -9.18
CA GLU A 82 -2.53 -9.82 -8.37
C GLU A 82 -3.02 -8.56 -9.10
N GLU A 83 -3.49 -8.66 -10.35
CA GLU A 83 -3.95 -7.53 -11.16
C GLU A 83 -5.41 -7.67 -11.58
N ILE A 84 -6.21 -6.65 -11.30
CA ILE A 84 -7.58 -6.49 -11.78
C ILE A 84 -7.62 -5.30 -12.74
N HIS A 85 -7.79 -5.60 -14.02
CA HIS A 85 -8.12 -4.58 -15.02
C HIS A 85 -9.62 -4.28 -14.98
N ALA A 86 -10.04 -3.32 -14.16
CA ALA A 86 -11.43 -2.92 -13.96
C ALA A 86 -11.97 -2.17 -15.19
N THR A 87 -12.44 -2.92 -16.19
CA THR A 87 -12.98 -2.36 -17.43
C THR A 87 -14.40 -1.84 -17.26
N VAL A 88 -14.72 -0.80 -18.03
CA VAL A 88 -16.11 -0.35 -18.23
C VAL A 88 -16.50 -0.74 -19.65
N THR A 89 -17.34 -1.77 -19.79
CA THR A 89 -17.81 -2.25 -21.10
C THR A 89 -19.33 -2.31 -21.16
N GLY A 90 -19.88 -2.28 -22.38
CA GLY A 90 -21.33 -2.36 -22.60
C GLY A 90 -22.10 -1.12 -22.16
N THR A 91 -21.46 0.05 -22.16
CA THR A 91 -22.05 1.33 -21.72
C THR A 91 -23.33 1.69 -22.48
N HIS A 92 -23.41 1.38 -23.78
CA HIS A 92 -24.62 1.57 -24.57
C HIS A 92 -25.79 0.72 -24.05
N LYS A 93 -25.54 -0.57 -23.78
CA LYS A 93 -26.55 -1.47 -23.22
C LYS A 93 -26.97 -1.04 -21.82
N LEU A 94 -26.00 -0.70 -20.98
CA LEU A 94 -26.25 -0.17 -19.64
C LEU A 94 -27.11 1.10 -19.69
N LYS A 95 -26.86 2.00 -20.66
CA LYS A 95 -27.69 3.20 -20.86
C LYS A 95 -29.12 2.86 -21.26
N SER A 96 -29.31 1.95 -22.23
CA SER A 96 -30.66 1.57 -22.68
C SER A 96 -31.47 0.82 -21.62
N GLU A 97 -30.78 0.05 -20.76
CA GLU A 97 -31.39 -0.80 -19.75
C GLU A 97 -31.21 -0.25 -18.32
N ILE A 98 -30.85 1.03 -18.15
CA ILE A 98 -30.38 1.56 -16.85
C ILE A 98 -31.38 1.35 -15.70
N ARG A 99 -32.69 1.33 -16.00
CA ARG A 99 -33.76 1.04 -15.03
C ARG A 99 -33.68 -0.37 -14.44
N SER A 100 -33.09 -1.32 -15.15
CA SER A 100 -32.80 -2.68 -14.68
C SER A 100 -31.61 -2.74 -13.73
N TYR A 101 -30.84 -1.65 -13.61
CA TYR A 101 -29.67 -1.51 -12.74
C TYR A 101 -29.89 -0.38 -11.72
N PRO A 102 -30.87 -0.51 -10.80
CA PRO A 102 -31.24 0.56 -9.86
C PRO A 102 -30.04 1.04 -9.03
N HIS A 103 -29.16 0.12 -8.66
CA HIS A 103 -27.92 0.35 -7.91
C HIS A 103 -26.90 1.23 -8.64
N ILE A 104 -26.95 1.32 -9.98
CA ILE A 104 -26.13 2.24 -10.78
C ILE A 104 -26.94 3.50 -11.14
N HIS A 105 -28.21 3.33 -11.49
CA HIS A 105 -29.12 4.40 -11.93
C HIS A 105 -29.28 5.53 -10.91
N GLU A 106 -29.21 5.22 -9.62
CA GLU A 106 -29.41 6.19 -8.54
C GLU A 106 -28.36 7.31 -8.51
N TRP A 107 -27.14 7.05 -8.96
CA TRP A 107 -26.03 8.00 -8.82
C TRP A 107 -25.30 8.32 -10.14
N ILE A 108 -25.41 7.47 -11.17
CA ILE A 108 -24.70 7.69 -12.44
C ILE A 108 -25.32 8.87 -13.19
N ASP A 109 -24.48 9.79 -13.66
CA ASP A 109 -24.90 10.79 -14.64
C ASP A 109 -24.96 10.16 -16.03
N PRO A 110 -26.09 10.22 -16.77
CA PRO A 110 -26.21 9.62 -18.09
C PRO A 110 -25.14 10.04 -19.10
N ARG A 111 -24.57 11.24 -18.95
CA ARG A 111 -23.47 11.75 -19.79
C ARG A 111 -22.18 10.93 -19.64
N ILE A 112 -22.00 10.26 -18.50
CA ILE A 112 -20.86 9.36 -18.27
C ILE A 112 -20.96 8.13 -19.18
N LEU A 113 -22.17 7.62 -19.40
CA LEU A 113 -22.40 6.49 -20.30
C LEU A 113 -22.25 6.86 -21.79
N GLU A 114 -22.32 8.15 -22.12
CA GLU A 114 -22.09 8.67 -23.47
C GLU A 114 -20.61 8.72 -23.86
N LEU A 115 -19.71 8.62 -22.88
CA LEU A 115 -18.26 8.54 -23.13
C LEU A 115 -17.84 7.21 -23.78
N GLY A 116 -18.74 6.22 -23.80
CA GLY A 116 -18.49 4.90 -24.37
C GLY A 116 -17.71 3.99 -23.43
N ASP A 117 -17.31 2.84 -23.96
CA ASP A 117 -16.55 1.85 -23.22
C ASP A 117 -15.14 2.37 -22.90
N VAL A 118 -14.69 2.11 -21.68
CA VAL A 118 -13.42 2.61 -21.15
C VAL A 118 -12.56 1.42 -20.74
N GLN A 119 -11.53 1.16 -21.55
CA GLN A 119 -10.52 0.11 -21.31
C GLN A 119 -9.13 0.68 -21.05
N PHE A 120 -8.92 1.99 -21.29
CA PHE A 120 -7.64 2.67 -21.18
C PHE A 120 -7.75 3.90 -20.27
N GLY A 121 -8.02 3.64 -18.98
CA GLY A 121 -8.01 4.67 -17.95
C GLY A 121 -9.29 5.51 -17.84
N ALA A 122 -9.63 5.93 -16.63
CA ALA A 122 -10.82 6.75 -16.33
C ALA A 122 -10.68 8.25 -16.71
N LYS A 123 -9.59 8.67 -17.37
CA LYS A 123 -9.35 10.06 -17.86
C LYS A 123 -9.60 11.18 -16.84
N GLY A 124 -9.33 10.91 -15.56
CA GLY A 124 -9.60 11.88 -14.47
C GLY A 124 -11.07 12.01 -14.06
N ILE A 125 -11.98 11.26 -14.66
CA ILE A 125 -13.41 11.28 -14.39
C ILE A 125 -13.74 10.26 -13.29
N ARG A 126 -14.07 10.77 -12.09
CA ARG A 126 -14.30 9.94 -10.90
C ARG A 126 -15.48 8.97 -11.03
N ALA A 127 -16.57 9.42 -11.66
CA ALA A 127 -17.75 8.60 -11.87
C ALA A 127 -17.45 7.36 -12.73
N LEU A 128 -16.48 7.42 -13.66
CA LEU A 128 -16.02 6.26 -14.41
C LEU A 128 -15.25 5.27 -13.52
N GLY A 129 -14.40 5.75 -12.60
CA GLY A 129 -13.72 4.90 -11.64
C GLY A 129 -14.70 4.19 -10.70
N ARG A 130 -15.73 4.90 -10.24
CA ARG A 130 -16.82 4.30 -9.46
C ARG A 130 -17.61 3.27 -10.26
N LEU A 131 -17.96 3.59 -11.51
CA LEU A 131 -18.67 2.67 -12.40
C LEU A 131 -17.84 1.40 -12.65
N ALA A 132 -16.53 1.55 -12.87
CA ALA A 132 -15.61 0.44 -13.03
C ALA A 132 -15.62 -0.48 -11.79
N PHE A 133 -15.67 0.08 -10.58
CA PHE A 133 -15.84 -0.71 -9.36
C PHE A 133 -17.14 -1.52 -9.38
N PHE A 134 -18.28 -0.89 -9.65
CA PHE A 134 -19.59 -1.55 -9.65
C PHE A 134 -19.66 -2.69 -10.67
N LEU A 135 -19.21 -2.45 -11.90
CA LEU A 135 -19.22 -3.48 -12.96
C LEU A 135 -18.27 -4.65 -12.68
N ASN A 136 -17.24 -4.44 -11.85
CA ASN A 136 -16.23 -5.45 -11.52
C ASN A 136 -16.32 -5.95 -10.08
N TYR A 137 -17.35 -5.55 -9.33
CA TYR A 137 -17.47 -5.79 -7.89
C TYR A 137 -17.31 -7.27 -7.53
N PRO A 138 -18.00 -8.24 -8.18
CA PRO A 138 -17.84 -9.66 -7.83
C PRO A 138 -16.41 -10.17 -7.98
N ARG A 139 -15.69 -9.69 -9.01
CA ARG A 139 -14.28 -10.07 -9.25
C ARG A 139 -13.36 -9.44 -8.21
N ILE A 140 -13.55 -8.16 -7.88
CA ILE A 140 -12.77 -7.45 -6.87
C ILE A 140 -12.96 -8.11 -5.50
N ARG A 141 -14.21 -8.35 -5.11
CA ARG A 141 -14.57 -9.01 -3.86
C ARG A 141 -13.94 -10.41 -3.76
N LYS A 142 -14.07 -11.24 -4.81
CA LYS A 142 -13.48 -12.57 -4.84
C LYS A 142 -11.97 -12.53 -4.68
N ALA A 143 -11.27 -11.69 -5.45
CA ALA A 143 -9.82 -11.57 -5.38
C ALA A 143 -9.34 -11.10 -4.00
N PHE A 144 -10.05 -10.16 -3.37
CA PHE A 144 -9.76 -9.73 -2.01
C PHE A 144 -9.88 -10.88 -1.01
N ASN A 145 -10.99 -11.62 -1.03
CA ASN A 145 -11.20 -12.74 -0.10
C ASN A 145 -10.21 -13.89 -0.32
N ASP A 146 -9.92 -14.24 -1.59
CA ASP A 146 -8.90 -15.24 -1.93
C ASP A 146 -7.52 -14.81 -1.39
N LEU A 147 -7.19 -13.52 -1.50
CA LEU A 147 -5.94 -12.96 -1.02
C LEU A 147 -5.84 -12.96 0.50
N VAL A 148 -6.90 -12.56 1.22
CA VAL A 148 -6.98 -12.61 2.69
C VAL A 148 -6.78 -14.04 3.19
N ASN A 149 -7.46 -15.01 2.57
CA ASN A 149 -7.33 -16.42 2.90
C ASN A 149 -5.91 -16.92 2.69
N ARG A 150 -5.28 -16.54 1.56
CA ARG A 150 -3.90 -16.93 1.24
C ARG A 150 -2.90 -16.38 2.26
N VAL A 151 -2.95 -15.10 2.59
CA VAL A 151 -1.96 -14.50 3.52
C VAL A 151 -2.15 -14.95 4.96
N SER A 152 -3.37 -15.37 5.32
CA SER A 152 -3.73 -15.86 6.66
C SER A 152 -3.55 -17.38 6.81
N ASP A 153 -3.04 -18.07 5.79
CA ASP A 153 -2.87 -19.52 5.81
C ASP A 153 -1.91 -19.97 6.93
N LEU A 154 -2.26 -21.07 7.60
CA LEU A 154 -1.49 -21.62 8.72
C LEU A 154 -0.08 -22.07 8.30
N GLY A 155 0.10 -22.51 7.05
CA GLY A 155 1.40 -22.84 6.49
C GLY A 155 2.30 -21.61 6.41
N ASN A 156 1.77 -20.46 5.97
CA ASN A 156 2.50 -19.20 5.91
C ASN A 156 2.89 -18.69 7.31
N ILE A 157 1.98 -18.80 8.28
CA ILE A 157 2.27 -18.44 9.68
C ILE A 157 3.38 -19.34 10.25
N LYS A 158 3.29 -20.66 10.05
CA LYS A 158 4.33 -21.62 10.50
C LYS A 158 5.67 -21.36 9.80
N TYR A 159 5.65 -20.98 8.53
CA TYR A 159 6.85 -20.61 7.78
C TYR A 159 7.55 -19.40 8.42
N MET A 160 6.81 -18.35 8.76
CA MET A 160 7.38 -17.15 9.40
C MET A 160 8.02 -17.47 10.75
N ALA A 161 7.34 -18.26 11.57
CA ALA A 161 7.88 -18.68 12.87
C ALA A 161 9.14 -19.53 12.72
N LYS A 162 9.15 -20.49 11.77
CA LYS A 162 10.28 -21.42 11.59
C LYS A 162 11.49 -20.77 10.91
N THR A 163 11.26 -19.98 9.87
CA THR A 163 12.34 -19.44 9.02
C THR A 163 12.88 -18.12 9.54
N HIS A 164 12.00 -17.27 10.08
CA HIS A 164 12.37 -15.91 10.50
C HIS A 164 12.29 -15.70 12.02
N GLY A 165 11.79 -16.69 12.78
CA GLY A 165 11.57 -16.51 14.22
C GLY A 165 10.48 -15.50 14.55
N VAL A 166 9.68 -15.11 13.55
CA VAL A 166 8.66 -14.05 13.67
C VAL A 166 7.34 -14.69 14.04
N GLN A 167 6.77 -14.23 15.15
CA GLN A 167 5.40 -14.58 15.53
C GLN A 167 4.41 -13.77 14.70
N VAL A 168 3.37 -14.45 14.22
CA VAL A 168 2.27 -13.82 13.48
C VAL A 168 1.01 -13.94 14.32
N GLU A 169 0.43 -12.80 14.70
CA GLU A 169 -0.82 -12.77 15.47
C GLU A 169 -2.03 -12.93 14.57
N LYS A 170 -3.16 -13.22 15.20
CA LYS A 170 -4.45 -13.37 14.53
C LYS A 170 -4.89 -12.03 13.94
N GLY A 171 -5.59 -12.11 12.82
CA GLY A 171 -6.19 -10.96 12.15
C GLY A 171 -5.41 -10.49 10.93
N VAL A 172 -5.97 -9.49 10.25
CA VAL A 172 -5.43 -9.00 8.98
C VAL A 172 -5.34 -7.48 8.95
N ASN A 173 -4.21 -6.94 8.48
CA ASN A 173 -4.10 -5.53 8.14
C ASN A 173 -4.42 -5.36 6.66
N VAL A 174 -5.24 -4.37 6.30
CA VAL A 174 -5.53 -4.03 4.91
C VAL A 174 -5.07 -2.61 4.63
N PHE A 175 -4.15 -2.46 3.69
CA PHE A 175 -3.62 -1.17 3.25
C PHE A 175 -4.22 -0.79 1.91
N THR A 176 -5.07 0.23 1.88
CA THR A 176 -5.58 0.83 0.64
C THR A 176 -4.68 1.99 0.23
N VAL A 177 -3.98 1.84 -0.90
CA VAL A 177 -3.00 2.81 -1.39
C VAL A 177 -3.51 3.39 -2.70
N SER A 178 -3.68 4.71 -2.76
CA SER A 178 -4.32 5.37 -3.91
C SER A 178 -3.89 6.84 -4.01
N SER A 179 -4.23 7.49 -5.13
CA SER A 179 -4.30 8.95 -5.18
C SER A 179 -5.75 9.42 -5.19
N LEU A 180 -6.00 10.56 -4.56
CA LEU A 180 -7.31 11.22 -4.61
C LEU A 180 -7.52 12.02 -5.90
N CYS A 181 -6.62 11.86 -6.87
CA CYS A 181 -6.45 12.79 -7.98
C CYS A 181 -6.75 12.18 -9.35
N GLY A 182 -6.62 10.87 -9.49
CA GLY A 182 -6.95 10.14 -10.72
C GLY A 182 -8.41 9.69 -10.75
N GLY A 183 -8.98 9.49 -11.95
CA GLY A 183 -10.38 9.07 -12.09
C GLY A 183 -10.67 7.69 -11.47
N THR A 184 -9.71 6.77 -11.57
CA THR A 184 -9.80 5.39 -11.09
C THR A 184 -9.75 5.35 -9.56
N GLY A 185 -8.59 5.65 -8.99
CA GLY A 185 -8.34 5.55 -7.56
C GLY A 185 -9.29 6.43 -6.74
N SER A 186 -9.46 7.70 -7.12
CA SER A 186 -10.36 8.61 -6.40
C SER A 186 -11.85 8.27 -6.59
N GLY A 187 -12.21 7.58 -7.67
CA GLY A 187 -13.59 7.17 -7.94
C GLY A 187 -14.02 5.92 -7.18
N MET A 188 -13.09 5.00 -6.89
CA MET A 188 -13.42 3.69 -6.28
C MET A 188 -13.01 3.53 -4.81
N PHE A 189 -12.13 4.38 -4.28
CA PHE A 189 -11.50 4.10 -2.98
C PHE A 189 -12.50 3.99 -1.81
N LEU A 190 -13.58 4.76 -1.79
CA LEU A 190 -14.58 4.70 -0.72
C LEU A 190 -15.40 3.42 -0.81
N ASP A 191 -15.92 3.09 -2.00
CA ASP A 191 -16.65 1.84 -2.23
C ASP A 191 -15.79 0.62 -1.86
N LEU A 192 -14.51 0.61 -2.25
CA LEU A 192 -13.57 -0.43 -1.85
C LEU A 192 -13.37 -0.47 -0.33
N ALA A 193 -13.19 0.67 0.34
CA ALA A 193 -12.95 0.72 1.77
C ALA A 193 -14.12 0.12 2.57
N PHE A 194 -15.34 0.45 2.17
CA PHE A 194 -16.55 -0.10 2.78
C PHE A 194 -16.76 -1.56 2.40
N MET A 195 -16.41 -2.00 1.19
CA MET A 195 -16.41 -3.42 0.85
C MET A 195 -15.43 -4.19 1.74
N VAL A 196 -14.19 -3.71 1.91
CA VAL A 196 -13.21 -4.32 2.82
C VAL A 196 -13.77 -4.40 4.24
N LYS A 197 -14.42 -3.33 4.73
CA LYS A 197 -15.05 -3.31 6.05
C LYS A 197 -16.15 -4.37 6.17
N GLN A 198 -16.98 -4.54 5.15
CA GLN A 198 -18.04 -5.54 5.12
C GLN A 198 -17.49 -6.97 5.12
N GLU A 199 -16.51 -7.26 4.28
CA GLU A 199 -15.97 -8.61 4.11
C GLU A 199 -15.16 -9.08 5.32
N LEU A 200 -14.68 -8.17 6.16
CA LEU A 200 -13.92 -8.48 7.38
C LEU A 200 -14.77 -8.48 8.66
N VAL A 201 -16.10 -8.39 8.56
CA VAL A 201 -16.99 -8.51 9.72
C VAL A 201 -16.77 -9.86 10.42
N GLY A 202 -16.52 -9.84 11.73
CA GLY A 202 -16.26 -11.04 12.52
C GLY A 202 -14.80 -11.51 12.53
N GLN A 203 -13.91 -10.85 11.77
CA GLN A 203 -12.47 -11.08 11.80
C GLN A 203 -11.76 -9.91 12.50
N GLU A 204 -10.71 -10.17 13.27
CA GLU A 204 -9.84 -9.11 13.79
C GLU A 204 -9.09 -8.45 12.64
N HIS A 205 -9.17 -7.13 12.52
CA HIS A 205 -8.56 -6.44 11.38
C HIS A 205 -8.24 -4.97 11.66
N THR A 206 -7.34 -4.42 10.85
CA THR A 206 -7.03 -2.98 10.81
C THR A 206 -7.06 -2.50 9.36
N ARG A 207 -7.78 -1.43 9.07
CA ARG A 207 -7.91 -0.83 7.73
C ARG A 207 -7.12 0.48 7.68
N LEU A 208 -6.07 0.51 6.89
CA LEU A 208 -5.19 1.65 6.72
C LEU A 208 -5.34 2.22 5.30
N ALA A 209 -5.30 3.54 5.17
CA ALA A 209 -5.28 4.20 3.87
C ALA A 209 -4.03 5.08 3.72
N TYR A 210 -3.41 5.02 2.55
CA TYR A 210 -2.33 5.90 2.11
C TYR A 210 -2.81 6.63 0.86
N LEU A 211 -3.26 7.87 1.03
CA LEU A 211 -3.97 8.64 0.02
C LEU A 211 -3.12 9.85 -0.42
N VAL A 212 -2.60 9.79 -1.65
CA VAL A 212 -1.79 10.86 -2.23
C VAL A 212 -2.68 12.03 -2.67
N MET A 213 -2.31 13.22 -2.19
CA MET A 213 -2.99 14.49 -2.41
C MET A 213 -2.59 15.16 -3.73
N PRO A 214 -3.38 16.14 -4.25
CA PRO A 214 -3.15 16.76 -5.56
C PRO A 214 -1.84 17.50 -5.77
N GLY A 215 -1.18 17.94 -4.69
CA GLY A 215 -0.04 18.85 -4.76
C GLY A 215 1.14 18.33 -5.60
N ILE A 216 1.31 17.00 -5.70
CA ILE A 216 2.38 16.39 -6.52
C ILE A 216 2.08 16.39 -8.03
N PHE A 217 0.81 16.46 -8.43
CA PHE A 217 0.38 16.38 -9.83
C PHE A 217 0.14 17.76 -10.45
N GLY A 218 -0.32 18.73 -9.64
CA GLY A 218 -0.24 20.14 -9.98
C GLY A 218 -1.21 20.65 -11.06
N THR A 219 -2.21 19.89 -11.51
CA THR A 219 -3.19 20.34 -12.52
C THR A 219 -4.52 20.74 -11.89
N ASP A 220 -5.27 21.66 -12.50
CA ASP A 220 -6.60 22.07 -12.01
C ASP A 220 -7.56 20.89 -11.88
N LEU A 221 -7.54 19.98 -12.86
CA LEU A 221 -8.34 18.76 -12.83
C LEU A 221 -7.98 17.88 -11.61
N THR A 222 -6.70 17.70 -11.31
CA THR A 222 -6.28 16.91 -10.15
C THR A 222 -6.67 17.56 -8.83
N HIS A 223 -6.66 18.90 -8.74
CA HIS A 223 -7.14 19.63 -7.56
C HIS A 223 -8.66 19.50 -7.39
N ALA A 224 -9.44 19.64 -8.47
CA ALA A 224 -10.88 19.49 -8.44
C ALA A 224 -11.30 18.06 -8.01
N THR A 225 -10.66 17.05 -8.60
CA THR A 225 -10.87 15.64 -8.26
C THR A 225 -10.49 15.35 -6.81
N GLY A 226 -9.33 15.82 -6.36
CA GLY A 226 -8.87 15.66 -4.98
C GLY A 226 -9.79 16.33 -3.97
N TYR A 227 -10.24 17.55 -4.26
CA TYR A 227 -11.20 18.24 -3.41
C TYR A 227 -12.52 17.48 -3.28
N ALA A 228 -13.08 16.99 -4.40
CA ALA A 228 -14.31 16.19 -4.38
C ALA A 228 -14.13 14.90 -3.56
N ALA A 229 -13.04 14.17 -3.77
CA ALA A 229 -12.73 12.94 -3.03
C ALA A 229 -12.54 13.20 -1.52
N LEU A 230 -11.89 14.30 -1.14
CA LEU A 230 -11.74 14.70 0.27
C LEU A 230 -13.07 15.06 0.91
N ARG A 231 -13.98 15.74 0.18
CA ARG A 231 -15.32 16.03 0.70
C ARG A 231 -16.12 14.78 0.99
N GLU A 232 -16.05 13.79 0.10
CA GLU A 232 -16.72 12.50 0.30
C GLU A 232 -16.08 11.71 1.44
N LEU A 233 -14.75 11.66 1.51
CA LEU A 233 -14.04 11.05 2.63
C LEU A 233 -14.46 11.70 3.96
N ASN A 234 -14.52 13.02 4.00
CA ASN A 234 -14.95 13.77 5.17
C ASN A 234 -16.39 13.47 5.57
N HIS A 235 -17.29 13.31 4.59
CA HIS A 235 -18.68 12.96 4.80
C HIS A 235 -18.81 11.60 5.51
N TYR A 236 -18.09 10.58 5.04
CA TYR A 236 -18.13 9.21 5.56
C TYR A 236 -17.15 8.92 6.71
N SER A 237 -16.34 9.90 7.12
CA SER A 237 -15.35 9.71 8.19
C SER A 237 -15.96 9.65 9.60
N MET A 238 -17.13 10.26 9.84
CA MET A 238 -17.68 10.35 11.22
C MET A 238 -19.20 10.35 11.33
N PHE A 239 -19.91 10.99 10.40
CA PHE A 239 -21.33 11.34 10.63
C PHE A 239 -22.33 10.60 9.75
N HIS A 240 -21.87 9.98 8.66
CA HIS A 240 -22.76 9.41 7.68
C HIS A 240 -22.45 7.96 7.45
N ASP A 241 -23.52 7.17 7.51
CA ASP A 241 -23.48 5.77 7.18
C ASP A 241 -23.33 5.57 5.68
N PHE A 242 -22.71 4.47 5.32
CA PHE A 242 -22.55 4.05 3.96
C PHE A 242 -23.57 2.97 3.61
N GLU A 243 -24.43 3.26 2.65
CA GLU A 243 -25.39 2.30 2.12
C GLU A 243 -24.74 1.44 1.03
N VAL A 244 -24.66 0.14 1.28
CA VAL A 244 -24.11 -0.83 0.36
C VAL A 244 -25.11 -1.12 -0.74
N ARG A 245 -24.73 -0.78 -1.98
CA ARG A 245 -25.52 -0.96 -3.20
C ARG A 245 -24.64 -1.39 -4.37
N TRP A 246 -23.64 -2.25 -4.18
CA TRP A 246 -22.74 -2.65 -5.29
C TRP A 246 -23.36 -3.69 -6.22
N GLU A 247 -24.39 -4.38 -5.76
CA GLU A 247 -25.17 -5.35 -6.51
C GLU A 247 -26.64 -4.93 -6.50
N GLY A 248 -27.45 -5.48 -7.42
CA GLY A 248 -28.89 -5.22 -7.48
C GLY A 248 -29.71 -5.91 -6.39
N ASP A 249 -29.13 -6.20 -5.22
CA ASP A 249 -29.84 -6.81 -4.10
C ASP A 249 -30.88 -5.81 -3.53
N PRO A 250 -32.15 -6.21 -3.36
CA PRO A 250 -33.15 -5.37 -2.70
C PRO A 250 -32.83 -5.04 -1.23
N LYS A 251 -31.97 -5.82 -0.56
CA LYS A 251 -31.59 -5.60 0.84
C LYS A 251 -30.38 -4.67 0.94
N VAL A 252 -30.62 -3.45 1.40
CA VAL A 252 -29.55 -2.49 1.68
C VAL A 252 -28.86 -2.86 2.99
N THR A 253 -27.55 -3.10 2.94
CA THR A 253 -26.70 -3.19 4.13
C THR A 253 -26.16 -1.80 4.45
N VAL A 254 -26.18 -1.41 5.72
CA VAL A 254 -25.71 -0.09 6.17
C VAL A 254 -24.46 -0.27 7.01
N LEU A 255 -23.36 0.38 6.60
CA LEU A 255 -22.07 0.34 7.28
C LEU A 255 -21.80 1.68 7.95
N GLN A 256 -21.51 1.65 9.24
CA GLN A 256 -21.19 2.84 10.02
C GLN A 256 -19.82 3.42 9.61
N PRO A 257 -19.55 4.71 9.80
CA PRO A 257 -18.21 5.29 9.70
C PRO A 257 -17.24 4.70 10.76
N PRO A 258 -15.92 4.92 10.65
CA PRO A 258 -15.18 5.45 9.48
C PRO A 258 -14.90 4.33 8.44
N PRO A 259 -14.52 4.69 7.20
CA PRO A 259 -14.05 3.73 6.19
C PRO A 259 -12.73 3.06 6.60
N PHE A 260 -11.82 3.83 7.21
CA PHE A 260 -10.49 3.38 7.62
C PHE A 260 -10.29 3.62 9.11
N ASP A 261 -9.53 2.74 9.76
CA ASP A 261 -9.09 2.94 11.15
C ASP A 261 -7.95 3.99 11.21
N TYR A 262 -7.06 3.98 10.21
CA TYR A 262 -5.98 4.97 10.07
C TYR A 262 -5.91 5.50 8.63
N CYS A 263 -6.01 6.82 8.45
CA CYS A 263 -6.04 7.45 7.14
C CYS A 263 -4.92 8.47 6.95
N TYR A 264 -3.87 8.10 6.21
CA TYR A 264 -2.75 8.98 5.88
C TYR A 264 -3.05 9.80 4.64
N LEU A 265 -3.06 11.14 4.80
CA LEU A 265 -3.10 12.10 3.72
C LEU A 265 -1.67 12.56 3.40
N ILE A 266 -1.21 12.26 2.19
CA ILE A 266 0.19 12.42 1.79
C ILE A 266 0.28 13.54 0.76
N ASN A 267 0.86 14.67 1.15
CA ASN A 267 1.12 15.78 0.24
C ASN A 267 2.61 15.86 -0.15
N ASN A 268 2.93 16.56 -1.23
CA ASN A 268 4.31 16.66 -1.71
C ASN A 268 5.20 17.61 -0.91
N ARG A 269 4.65 18.38 0.04
CA ARG A 269 5.38 19.46 0.71
C ARG A 269 5.04 19.56 2.19
N ASN A 270 6.07 19.87 2.99
CA ASN A 270 5.94 20.39 4.35
C ASN A 270 6.86 21.63 4.52
N SER A 271 7.14 22.04 5.77
CA SER A 271 7.98 23.21 6.06
C SER A 271 9.49 23.00 5.80
N LYS A 272 9.92 21.77 5.50
CA LYS A 272 11.33 21.37 5.34
C LYS A 272 11.65 20.78 3.97
N VAL A 273 10.72 20.01 3.38
CA VAL A 273 10.92 19.24 2.16
C VAL A 273 9.78 19.53 1.18
N THR A 274 10.12 19.60 -0.10
CA THR A 274 9.17 19.62 -1.22
C THR A 274 9.63 18.62 -2.27
N PHE A 275 8.78 17.64 -2.56
CA PHE A 275 8.98 16.70 -3.65
C PHE A 275 8.52 17.33 -4.97
N SER A 276 9.42 17.41 -5.94
CA SER A 276 9.13 17.90 -7.29
C SER A 276 8.81 16.76 -8.26
N ARG A 277 9.22 15.53 -7.95
CA ARG A 277 8.97 14.34 -8.78
C ARG A 277 8.00 13.39 -8.06
N PRO A 278 6.97 12.88 -8.75
CA PRO A 278 6.05 11.91 -8.15
C PRO A 278 6.75 10.65 -7.62
N ASN A 279 7.77 10.15 -8.32
CA ASN A 279 8.49 8.95 -7.92
C ASN A 279 9.15 9.11 -6.53
N ASP A 280 9.79 10.24 -6.23
CA ASP A 280 10.39 10.49 -4.92
C ASP A 280 9.36 10.40 -3.78
N LEU A 281 8.14 10.92 -4.02
CA LEU A 281 7.03 10.82 -3.07
C LEU A 281 6.53 9.38 -2.93
N PHE A 282 6.45 8.64 -4.04
CA PHE A 282 5.99 7.25 -4.05
C PHE A 282 7.00 6.32 -3.39
N GLU A 283 8.30 6.54 -3.58
CA GLU A 283 9.39 5.85 -2.89
C GLU A 283 9.32 6.07 -1.38
N MET A 284 9.06 7.31 -0.93
CA MET A 284 8.88 7.61 0.49
C MET A 284 7.65 6.88 1.06
N ALA A 285 6.53 6.92 0.36
CA ALA A 285 5.30 6.24 0.80
C ALA A 285 5.49 4.72 0.85
N GLY A 286 6.11 4.12 -0.17
CA GLY A 286 6.42 2.70 -0.20
C GLY A 286 7.40 2.28 0.90
N HIS A 287 8.39 3.13 1.20
CA HIS A 287 9.30 2.91 2.32
C HIS A 287 8.56 2.94 3.67
N ASP A 288 7.71 3.92 3.90
CA ASP A 288 6.96 4.02 5.16
C ASP A 288 5.99 2.84 5.36
N ILE A 289 5.34 2.36 4.30
CA ILE A 289 4.52 1.14 4.33
C ILE A 289 5.40 -0.08 4.62
N PHE A 290 6.55 -0.22 3.96
CA PHE A 290 7.48 -1.33 4.20
C PHE A 290 7.93 -1.40 5.67
N LEU A 291 8.14 -0.24 6.31
CA LEU A 291 8.52 -0.16 7.72
C LEU A 291 7.45 -0.70 8.69
N GLU A 292 6.21 -0.89 8.25
CA GLU A 292 5.18 -1.62 9.03
C GLU A 292 5.54 -3.10 9.20
N PHE A 293 6.33 -3.66 8.29
CA PHE A 293 6.80 -5.04 8.31
C PHE A 293 8.21 -5.17 8.90
N ALA A 294 8.90 -4.04 9.15
CA ALA A 294 10.20 -4.02 9.79
C ALA A 294 10.04 -4.22 11.31
N HIS A 295 10.59 -5.32 11.82
CA HIS A 295 10.27 -5.87 13.15
C HIS A 295 10.32 -4.87 14.32
N GLU A 296 11.31 -3.98 14.39
CA GLU A 296 11.42 -2.97 15.46
C GLU A 296 10.62 -1.70 15.15
N PHE A 297 10.66 -1.21 13.91
CA PHE A 297 10.03 0.05 13.54
C PHE A 297 8.51 -0.07 13.44
N GLY A 298 8.00 -1.21 12.98
CA GLY A 298 6.58 -1.52 12.92
C GLY A 298 5.93 -1.49 14.32
N GLN A 299 6.65 -1.93 15.36
CA GLN A 299 6.19 -1.84 16.75
C GLN A 299 6.04 -0.40 17.20
N TYR A 300 7.04 0.42 16.90
CA TYR A 300 7.00 1.85 17.22
C TYR A 300 5.81 2.53 16.51
N LYS A 301 5.59 2.25 15.22
CA LYS A 301 4.43 2.76 14.48
C LYS A 301 3.10 2.30 15.07
N ALA A 302 2.99 1.03 15.45
CA ALA A 302 1.78 0.50 16.06
C ALA A 302 1.49 1.15 17.43
N SER A 303 2.52 1.39 18.24
CA SER A 303 2.36 2.11 19.51
C SER A 303 1.92 3.57 19.32
N LEU A 304 2.46 4.28 18.33
CA LEU A 304 2.00 5.63 18.00
C LEU A 304 0.51 5.66 17.62
N LYS A 305 0.07 4.68 16.82
CA LYS A 305 -1.32 4.53 16.39
C LYS A 305 -2.26 4.29 17.58
N ASP A 306 -1.91 3.38 18.49
CA ASP A 306 -2.70 3.06 19.68
C ASP A 306 -2.93 4.31 20.57
N ASN A 307 -2.00 5.26 20.59
CA ASN A 307 -2.10 6.50 21.36
C ASN A 307 -3.00 7.58 20.72
N THR A 308 -3.41 7.42 19.45
CA THR A 308 -4.19 8.44 18.71
C THR A 308 -5.71 8.25 18.78
N GLY A 309 -6.19 7.12 19.28
CA GLY A 309 -7.61 6.71 19.17
C GLY A 309 -8.62 7.71 19.75
N ALA A 310 -8.37 8.28 20.93
CA ALA A 310 -9.29 9.22 21.56
C ALA A 310 -9.39 10.56 20.79
N GLN A 311 -8.29 11.03 20.21
CA GLN A 311 -8.25 12.26 19.43
C GLN A 311 -8.84 12.05 18.03
N ALA A 312 -8.64 10.87 17.44
CA ALA A 312 -9.22 10.51 16.15
C ALA A 312 -10.76 10.43 16.16
N ALA A 313 -11.39 10.19 17.32
CA ALA A 313 -12.84 10.19 17.48
C ALA A 313 -13.47 11.59 17.69
N SER A 314 -12.69 12.67 17.57
CA SER A 314 -13.13 14.04 17.82
C SER A 314 -13.16 14.89 16.54
N THR A 315 -13.72 16.09 16.66
CA THR A 315 -13.78 17.07 15.57
C THR A 315 -12.95 18.31 15.87
N ASP A 316 -12.53 19.01 14.83
CA ASP A 316 -11.96 20.35 14.96
C ASP A 316 -13.03 21.40 15.30
N LYS A 317 -12.63 22.67 15.37
CA LYS A 317 -13.52 23.80 15.67
C LYS A 317 -14.59 24.06 14.60
N LEU A 318 -14.42 23.50 13.40
CA LEU A 318 -15.34 23.61 12.26
C LEU A 318 -16.24 22.38 12.13
N GLY A 319 -16.14 21.41 13.07
CA GLY A 319 -16.89 20.16 13.01
C GLY A 319 -16.31 19.13 12.02
N ALA A 320 -15.09 19.35 11.52
CA ALA A 320 -14.42 18.39 10.64
C ALA A 320 -13.75 17.27 11.45
N PRO A 321 -13.82 16.00 11.01
CA PRO A 321 -13.13 14.87 11.65
C PRO A 321 -11.62 15.09 11.83
N LEU A 322 -11.09 14.65 12.97
CA LEU A 322 -9.66 14.66 13.30
C LEU A 322 -8.99 13.28 13.13
N ASN A 323 -9.61 12.38 12.36
CA ASN A 323 -9.14 11.01 12.12
C ASN A 323 -8.12 10.89 10.95
N TYR A 324 -7.54 12.00 10.51
CA TYR A 324 -6.52 12.00 9.47
C TYR A 324 -5.11 12.09 10.06
N MET A 325 -4.20 11.35 9.45
CA MET A 325 -2.79 11.33 9.78
C MET A 325 -1.97 11.91 8.63
N SER A 326 -0.77 12.36 8.94
CA SER A 326 0.26 12.62 7.95
C SER A 326 1.50 11.81 8.29
N MET A 327 2.44 11.76 7.36
CA MET A 327 3.69 11.03 7.52
C MET A 327 4.84 11.85 6.96
N GLY A 328 6.04 11.57 7.48
CA GLY A 328 7.29 12.06 6.95
C GLY A 328 8.38 11.06 7.32
N LEU A 329 9.32 10.86 6.41
CA LEU A 329 10.40 9.92 6.61
C LEU A 329 11.75 10.59 6.32
N ALA A 330 12.69 10.39 7.22
CA ALA A 330 14.10 10.70 7.00
C ALA A 330 14.89 9.43 7.29
N SER A 331 15.74 9.03 6.35
CA SER A 331 16.55 7.82 6.46
C SER A 331 17.98 8.10 6.01
N ILE A 332 18.95 7.52 6.72
CA ILE A 332 20.35 7.51 6.31
C ILE A 332 20.64 6.10 5.78
N CYS A 333 20.98 6.00 4.50
CA CYS A 333 21.35 4.73 3.88
C CYS A 333 22.87 4.54 3.96
N PHE A 334 23.31 3.44 4.55
CA PHE A 334 24.72 3.05 4.59
C PHE A 334 24.96 1.95 3.56
N PRO A 335 25.83 2.17 2.54
CA PRO A 335 26.07 1.21 1.47
C PRO A 335 26.99 0.07 1.95
N ARG A 336 26.47 -0.76 2.86
CA ARG A 336 27.20 -1.78 3.60
C ARG A 336 28.08 -2.65 2.70
N ASP A 337 27.51 -3.21 1.64
CA ASP A 337 28.24 -4.18 0.81
C ASP A 337 29.35 -3.52 -0.02
N ARG A 338 29.15 -2.29 -0.47
CA ARG A 338 30.20 -1.50 -1.13
C ARG A 338 31.33 -1.17 -0.16
N VAL A 339 31.00 -0.82 1.09
CA VAL A 339 32.00 -0.54 2.12
C VAL A 339 32.76 -1.82 2.48
N ILE A 340 32.08 -2.95 2.67
CA ILE A 340 32.70 -4.25 2.94
C ILE A 340 33.62 -4.64 1.78
N SER A 341 33.16 -4.53 0.54
CA SER A 341 33.97 -4.84 -0.65
C SER A 341 35.21 -3.94 -0.72
N ALA A 342 35.07 -2.64 -0.47
CA ALA A 342 36.20 -1.72 -0.42
C ALA A 342 37.20 -2.07 0.71
N CYS A 343 36.70 -2.40 1.90
CA CYS A 343 37.53 -2.84 3.03
C CYS A 343 38.26 -4.15 2.73
N ALA A 344 37.57 -5.11 2.09
CA ALA A 344 38.15 -6.39 1.68
C ALA A 344 39.28 -6.19 0.65
N HIS A 345 39.07 -5.36 -0.37
CA HIS A 345 40.11 -5.02 -1.35
C HIS A 345 41.30 -4.31 -0.70
N ARG A 346 41.05 -3.38 0.24
CA ARG A 346 42.13 -2.71 0.98
C ARG A 346 42.94 -3.69 1.83
N LEU A 347 42.28 -4.62 2.51
CA LEU A 347 42.95 -5.66 3.30
C LEU A 347 43.76 -6.61 2.41
N ALA A 348 43.20 -7.01 1.26
CA ALA A 348 43.90 -7.83 0.28
C ALA A 348 45.16 -7.14 -0.25
N GLY A 349 45.07 -5.84 -0.57
CA GLY A 349 46.25 -5.04 -0.94
C GLY A 349 47.31 -5.03 0.14
N ALA A 350 46.92 -4.75 1.40
CA ALA A 350 47.85 -4.77 2.53
C ALA A 350 48.51 -6.14 2.76
N ALA A 351 47.77 -7.24 2.54
CA ALA A 351 48.32 -8.59 2.63
C ALA A 351 49.34 -8.89 1.52
N VAL A 352 49.08 -8.44 0.29
CA VAL A 352 50.02 -8.56 -0.84
C VAL A 352 51.28 -7.74 -0.57
N ASP A 353 51.13 -6.49 -0.14
CA ASP A 353 52.27 -5.63 0.21
C ASP A 353 53.12 -6.25 1.31
N TRP A 354 52.47 -6.83 2.33
CA TRP A 354 53.17 -7.57 3.38
C TRP A 354 53.94 -8.76 2.81
N TRP A 355 53.32 -9.63 1.99
CA TRP A 355 54.01 -10.76 1.36
C TRP A 355 55.20 -10.33 0.50
N LEU A 356 55.09 -9.24 -0.25
CA LEU A 356 56.20 -8.71 -1.05
C LEU A 356 57.31 -8.10 -0.19
N SER A 357 56.98 -7.61 1.02
CA SER A 357 57.97 -7.08 1.97
C SER A 357 58.73 -8.16 2.73
N VAL A 358 58.19 -9.37 2.82
CA VAL A 358 58.87 -10.52 3.43
C VAL A 358 59.82 -11.12 2.39
N SER A 359 61.07 -10.62 2.36
CA SER A 359 62.14 -11.28 1.62
C SER A 359 62.35 -12.68 2.22
N PRO A 360 62.45 -13.77 1.43
CA PRO A 360 62.85 -15.06 1.97
C PRO A 360 64.24 -14.90 2.58
N ASP A 361 64.39 -15.31 3.83
CA ASP A 361 65.68 -15.38 4.53
C ASP A 361 66.53 -16.45 3.81
N THR A 362 67.26 -16.03 2.79
CA THR A 362 68.06 -16.92 1.92
C THR A 362 69.23 -17.58 2.65
N ASP A 363 69.48 -17.20 3.91
CA ASP A 363 70.57 -17.74 4.73
C ASP A 363 70.20 -19.04 5.48
N LYS A 364 68.96 -19.55 5.36
CA LYS A 364 68.54 -20.82 6.01
C LYS A 364 68.35 -22.03 5.08
N VAL A 365 68.75 -21.93 3.81
CA VAL A 365 68.64 -23.05 2.84
C VAL A 365 70.02 -23.59 2.42
N ARG A 366 71.07 -23.31 3.20
CA ARG A 366 72.38 -23.97 3.05
C ARG A 366 72.75 -24.69 4.34
N GLU A 367 72.28 -25.94 4.46
CA GLU A 367 72.99 -27.01 5.17
C GLU A 367 72.60 -28.36 4.55
#